data_AF-A0A1G3FKJ6-F1
#
_entry.id   AF-A0A1G3FKJ6-F1
#
_cell.length_a   1.000
_cell.length_b   1.000
_cell.length_c   1.000
_cell.angle_alpha   90.00
_cell.angle_beta   90.00
_cell.angle_gamma   90.00
#
_symmetry.space_group_name_H-M   'P 1'
#
loop_
_entity.id
_entity.type
_entity.pdbx_description
1 polymer ?
#
loop_
_entity_poly.entity_id
_entity_poly.type
_entity_poly.pdbx_seq_one_letter_code
_entity_poly.pdbx_strand_id
1 'polypeptide(L)' 'MSKLVALVCVISWSGFWAFGYLALSADRAETGQMMIATLLAALGFFTGMVAWLRLARDPRLPLRA' A
#
# COMPACT_ATOMS: atom_id res chain seq x y z
N MET A 1 9.41 17.88 2.65
CA MET A 1 9.36 16.42 2.94
C MET A 1 8.45 15.63 1.99
N SER A 2 7.77 16.26 1.02
CA SER A 2 6.87 15.58 0.07
C SER A 2 7.46 14.38 -0.70
N LYS A 3 8.75 14.42 -1.09
CA LYS A 3 9.41 13.30 -1.80
C LYS A 3 9.42 11.99 -1.01
N LEU A 4 9.64 12.05 0.31
CA LEU A 4 9.62 10.86 1.16
C LEU A 4 8.21 10.28 1.27
N VAL A 5 7.19 11.14 1.39
CA VAL A 5 5.79 10.71 1.41
C VAL A 5 5.39 10.06 0.09
N ALA A 6 5.85 10.62 -1.04
CA ALA A 6 5.62 10.04 -2.36
C ALA A 6 6.26 8.65 -2.50
N LEU A 7 7.51 8.48 -2.04
CA LEU A 7 8.20 7.18 -2.02
C LEU A 7 7.45 6.15 -1.16
N VAL A 8 7.04 6.53 0.05
CA VAL A 8 6.26 5.65 0.94
C VAL A 8 4.94 5.25 0.29
N CYS A 9 4.27 6.18 -0.40
CA CYS A 9 3.03 5.89 -1.13
C CYS A 9 3.24 4.83 -2.23
N VAL A 10 4.31 4.97 -3.02
CA VAL A 10 4.65 4.00 -4.08
C VAL A 10 5.01 2.63 -3.48
N ILE A 11 5.87 2.59 -2.46
CA ILE A 11 6.29 1.33 -1.82
C ILE A 11 5.08 0.62 -1.20
N SER A 12 4.20 1.36 -0.52
CA SER A 12 3.00 0.79 0.10
C SER A 12 2.02 0.24 -0.93
N TRP A 13 1.84 0.93 -2.06
CA TRP A 13 0.97 0.47 -3.15
C TRP A 13 1.54 -0.75 -3.88
N SER A 14 2.85 -0.78 -4.11
CA SER A 14 3.54 -1.95 -4.67
C SER A 14 3.48 -3.14 -3.72
N GLY A 15 3.66 -2.92 -2.41
CA GLY A 15 3.52 -3.95 -1.39
C GLY A 15 2.09 -4.52 -1.34
N PHE A 16 1.08 -3.65 -1.36
CA PHE A 16 -0.32 -4.06 -1.42
C PHE A 16 -0.59 -4.98 -2.62
N TRP A 17 -0.13 -4.63 -3.82
CA TRP A 17 -0.35 -5.47 -5.01
C TRP A 17 0.44 -6.77 -4.99
N ALA A 18 1.68 -6.77 -4.49
CA ALA A 18 2.49 -7.98 -4.36
C ALA A 18 1.85 -9.00 -3.38
N PHE A 19 1.49 -8.55 -2.18
CA PHE A 19 0.87 -9.41 -1.18
C PHE A 19 -0.60 -9.71 -1.49
N GLY A 20 -1.31 -8.81 -2.16
CA GLY A 20 -2.65 -9.05 -2.68
C GLY A 20 -2.67 -10.15 -3.75
N TYR A 21 -1.69 -10.15 -4.67
CA TYR A 21 -1.55 -11.23 -5.65
C TYR A 21 -1.21 -12.57 -4.99
N LEU A 22 -0.32 -12.57 -3.99
CA LEU A 22 -0.02 -13.76 -3.19
C LEU A 22 -1.26 -14.30 -2.47
N ALA A 23 -2.09 -13.43 -1.91
CA ALA A 23 -3.34 -13.82 -1.26
C ALA A 23 -4.37 -14.39 -2.25
N LEU A 24 -4.50 -13.78 -3.45
CA LEU A 24 -5.42 -14.23 -4.49
C LEU A 24 -4.99 -15.53 -5.17
N SER A 25 -3.68 -15.76 -5.27
CA SER A 25 -3.09 -16.93 -5.94
C SER A 25 -2.74 -18.06 -4.96
N ALA A 26 -2.90 -17.84 -3.65
CA ALA A 26 -2.67 -18.87 -2.65
C ALA A 26 -3.68 -20.00 -2.82
N ASP A 27 -3.18 -21.23 -2.90
CA ASP A 27 -4.03 -22.41 -2.97
C ASP A 27 -4.76 -22.62 -1.64
N ARG A 28 -5.99 -23.14 -1.69
CA ARG A 28 -6.84 -23.30 -0.50
C ARG A 28 -6.26 -24.24 0.55
N ALA A 29 -5.32 -25.11 0.18
CA ALA A 29 -4.60 -25.98 1.12
C ALA A 29 -3.64 -25.21 2.07
N GLU A 30 -3.22 -23.99 1.70
CA GLU A 30 -2.28 -23.16 2.44
C GLU A 30 -2.97 -21.94 3.10
N THR A 31 -4.04 -22.22 3.86
CA THR A 31 -4.85 -21.17 4.51
C THR A 31 -4.03 -20.23 5.41
N GLY A 32 -2.97 -20.73 6.06
CA GLY A 32 -2.09 -19.92 6.91
C GLY A 32 -1.28 -18.89 6.11
N GLN A 33 -0.72 -19.27 4.97
CA GLN A 33 0.05 -18.37 4.11
C GLN A 33 -0.86 -17.33 3.45
N MET A 34 -2.07 -17.74 3.06
CA MET A 34 -3.11 -16.83 2.57
C MET A 34 -3.47 -15.77 3.61
N MET A 35 -3.67 -16.15 4.88
CA MET A 35 -4.00 -15.23 5.97
C MET A 35 -2.91 -14.17 6.18
N ILE A 36 -1.64 -14.59 6.23
CA ILE A 36 -0.50 -13.68 6.38
C ILE A 36 -0.39 -12.72 5.17
N ALA A 37 -0.58 -13.24 3.95
CA ALA A 37 -0.56 -12.43 2.73
C ALA A 37 -1.69 -11.38 2.73
N THR A 38 -2.91 -11.75 3.15
CA THR A 38 -4.01 -10.78 3.31
C THR A 38 -3.73 -9.72 4.37
N LEU A 39 -3.11 -10.09 5.50
CA LEU A 39 -2.76 -9.13 6.55
C LEU A 39 -1.69 -8.13 6.06
N LEU A 40 -0.66 -8.61 5.37
CA LEU A 40 0.36 -7.75 4.77
C LEU A 40 -0.24 -6.85 3.67
N ALA A 41 -1.15 -7.38 2.85
CA ALA A 41 -1.87 -6.58 1.87
C ALA A 41 -2.70 -5.48 2.55
N ALA A 42 -3.47 -5.82 3.59
CA ALA A 42 -4.26 -4.84 4.35
C ALA A 42 -3.37 -3.75 4.96
N LEU A 43 -2.24 -4.11 5.56
CA LEU A 43 -1.28 -3.14 6.10
C LEU A 43 -0.68 -2.23 5.01
N GLY A 44 -0.31 -2.79 3.85
CA GLY A 44 0.14 -2.03 2.69
C GLY A 44 -0.92 -1.06 2.16
N PHE A 45 -2.19 -1.47 2.18
CA PHE A 45 -3.31 -0.63 1.77
C PHE A 45 -3.54 0.54 2.73
N PHE A 46 -3.57 0.29 4.05
CA PHE A 46 -3.73 1.33 5.06
C PHE A 46 -2.58 2.33 5.05
N THR A 47 -1.34 1.85 5.00
CA THR A 47 -0.14 2.72 4.95
C THR A 47 -0.09 3.54 3.67
N GLY A 48 -0.43 2.94 2.52
CA GLY A 48 -0.52 3.63 1.23
C GLY A 48 -1.61 4.71 1.23
N MET A 49 -2.78 4.41 1.79
CA MET A 49 -3.89 5.36 1.86
C MET A 49 -3.57 6.55 2.78
N VAL A 50 -2.93 6.33 3.92
CA VAL A 50 -2.47 7.40 4.81
C VAL A 50 -1.40 8.25 4.15
N ALA A 51 -0.42 7.64 3.45
CA ALA A 51 0.60 8.36 2.72
C ALA A 51 0.00 9.21 1.59
N TRP A 52 -0.97 8.67 0.85
CA TRP A 52 -1.69 9.38 -0.21
C TRP A 52 -2.46 10.59 0.33
N LEU A 53 -3.23 10.41 1.42
CA LEU A 53 -3.96 11.51 2.07
C LEU A 53 -3.01 12.58 2.62
N ARG A 54 -1.84 12.19 3.11
CA ARG A 54 -0.79 13.13 3.57
C ARG A 54 -0.18 13.90 2.41
N LEU A 55 0.06 13.25 1.27
CA LEU A 55 0.58 13.89 0.06
C LEU A 55 -0.44 14.86 -0.55
N ALA A 56 -1.71 14.45 -0.64
CA ALA A 56 -2.81 15.29 -1.14
C ALA A 56 -3.05 16.55 -0.29
N ARG A 57 -2.70 16.49 1.01
CA ARG A 57 -2.79 17.63 1.93
C ARG A 57 -1.54 18.51 1.92
N ASP A 58 -0.45 18.13 1.22
CA ASP A 58 0.77 18.94 1.19
C ASP A 58 0.53 20.25 0.40
N PRO A 59 0.58 21.43 1.04
CA PRO A 59 0.30 22.71 0.38
C PRO A 59 1.32 23.09 -0.69
N ARG A 60 2.47 22.42 -0.74
CA ARG A 60 3.62 22.77 -1.59
C ARG A 60 3.67 21.97 -2.89
N LEU A 61 2.68 21.11 -3.18
CA LEU A 61 2.58 20.47 -4.49
C LEU A 61 2.20 21.52 -5.55
N PRO A 62 2.92 21.61 -6.69
CA PRO A 62 2.65 22.57 -7.76
C PRO A 62 1.35 22.31 -8.54
N LEU A 63 0.56 21.31 -8.15
CA LEU A 63 -0.72 20.92 -8.74
C LEU A 63 -1.92 21.49 -7.95
N ARG A 64 -1.77 22.63 -7.29
CA ARG A 64 -2.92 23.46 -6.92
C ARG A 64 -3.33 24.25 -8.17
N ALA A 65 -4.19 23.65 -8.98
CA ALA A 65 -4.95 24.36 -10.02
C ALA A 65 -6.00 25.28 -9.37
#